data_AF-A0A143X650-F1
#
_entry.id   AF-A0A143X650-F1
#
_cell.length_a   1.000
_cell.length_b   1.000
_cell.length_c   1.000
_cell.angle_alpha   90.00
_cell.angle_beta   90.00
_cell.angle_gamma   90.00
#
_symmetry.space_group_name_H-M   'P 1'
#
loop_
_entity.id
_entity.type
_entity.pdbx_description
1 polymer ?
#
loop_
_entity_poly.entity_id
_entity_poly.type
_entity_poly.pdbx_seq_one_letter_code
_entity_poly.pdbx_strand_id
1 'polypeptide(L)'
;MIGVNNMAMNLFERTSSNWVRYSEYEWKMAEDGALYLTPTKAAQPGIYDPLAEYRQIVLDAIDIGRMGMAKKPDTEIQTAIRQFAVKYGLFGLMTALPTTPDFMEYEAVYLPKTIL
;
A
#
# COMPACT_ATOMS: atom_id res chain seq x y z
N MET A 1 -21.01 -24.39 -3.17
CA MET A 1 -19.93 -23.60 -3.78
C MET A 1 -20.03 -22.21 -3.18
N ILE A 2 -19.15 -21.86 -2.25
CA ILE A 2 -19.33 -20.72 -1.34
C ILE A 2 -18.77 -19.45 -2.00
N GLY A 3 -19.55 -18.37 -1.96
CA GLY A 3 -19.35 -17.13 -2.70
C GLY A 3 -18.20 -16.26 -2.18
N VAL A 4 -16.98 -16.63 -2.53
CA VAL A 4 -15.76 -15.84 -2.24
C VAL A 4 -15.47 -14.80 -3.35
N ASN A 5 -16.12 -14.89 -4.50
CA ASN A 5 -15.76 -14.08 -5.68
C ASN A 5 -16.39 -12.68 -5.78
N ASN A 6 -17.34 -12.30 -4.91
CA ASN A 6 -18.07 -11.04 -5.08
C ASN A 6 -17.63 -9.92 -4.12
N MET A 7 -16.90 -10.23 -3.05
CA MET A 7 -16.55 -9.22 -2.04
C MET A 7 -15.35 -8.37 -2.44
N ALA A 8 -14.31 -8.99 -3.01
CA ALA A 8 -13.15 -8.28 -3.56
C ALA A 8 -13.57 -7.40 -4.75
N MET A 9 -14.41 -7.91 -5.65
CA MET A 9 -14.88 -7.17 -6.82
C MET A 9 -15.69 -5.92 -6.42
N ASN A 10 -16.58 -6.02 -5.42
CA ASN A 10 -17.35 -4.89 -4.92
C ASN A 10 -16.52 -3.78 -4.24
N LEU A 11 -15.37 -4.11 -3.65
CA LEU A 11 -14.48 -3.11 -3.03
C LEU A 11 -13.79 -2.21 -4.10
N PHE A 12 -13.65 -2.74 -5.32
CA PHE A 12 -12.85 -2.16 -6.40
C PHE A 12 -13.70 -1.56 -7.54
N GLU A 13 -14.93 -2.06 -7.76
CA GLU A 13 -15.81 -1.60 -8.85
C GLU A 13 -16.29 -0.15 -8.71
N ARG A 14 -16.22 0.46 -7.52
CA ARG A 14 -16.70 1.83 -7.25
C ARG A 14 -15.59 2.88 -7.13
N THR A 15 -14.32 2.49 -7.24
CA THR A 15 -13.17 3.36 -7.08
C THR A 15 -12.44 3.47 -8.41
N SER A 16 -12.71 4.53 -9.17
CA SER A 16 -11.79 5.00 -10.23
C SER A 16 -10.52 5.59 -9.59
N SER A 17 -9.88 4.83 -8.70
CA SER A 17 -8.83 5.30 -7.83
C SER A 17 -7.51 4.92 -8.45
N ASN A 18 -6.99 5.84 -9.25
CA ASN A 18 -5.56 5.94 -9.53
C ASN A 18 -4.79 5.84 -8.20
N TRP A 19 -3.94 4.83 -8.06
CA TRP A 19 -3.08 4.66 -6.88
C TRP A 19 -1.72 5.30 -7.13
N VAL A 20 -1.15 5.87 -6.06
CA VAL A 20 0.20 6.41 -6.07
C VAL A 20 1.15 5.36 -5.49
N ARG A 21 2.23 5.10 -6.22
CA ARG A 21 3.39 4.34 -5.75
C ARG A 21 4.64 5.19 -5.94
N TYR A 22 5.69 4.91 -5.17
CA TYR A 22 6.98 5.58 -5.32
C TYR A 22 8.02 4.62 -5.86
N SER A 23 8.97 5.13 -6.65
CA SER A 23 10.02 4.30 -7.28
C SER A 23 10.91 3.56 -6.27
N GLU A 24 11.05 4.11 -5.07
CA GLU A 24 11.97 3.61 -4.05
C GLU A 24 11.40 3.82 -2.64
N TYR A 25 11.68 2.86 -1.75
CA TYR A 25 11.30 2.88 -0.34
C TYR A 25 12.46 2.42 0.55
N GLU A 26 12.55 3.00 1.75
CA GLU A 26 13.52 2.65 2.79
C GLU A 26 12.83 2.31 4.11
N TRP A 27 13.45 1.40 4.88
CA TRP A 27 13.06 1.13 6.25
C TRP A 27 13.70 2.16 7.17
N LYS A 28 12.91 2.70 8.10
CA LYS A 28 13.38 3.56 9.18
C LYS A 28 12.91 3.01 10.51
N MET A 29 13.65 3.33 11.55
CA MET A 29 13.31 3.02 12.92
C MET A 29 12.87 4.31 13.60
N ALA A 30 11.69 4.30 14.20
CA ALA A 30 11.20 5.38 15.03
C ALA A 30 11.89 5.36 16.40
N GLU A 31 11.70 6.42 17.18
CA GLU A 31 12.32 6.56 18.52
C GLU A 31 11.90 5.46 19.50
N ASP A 32 10.71 4.90 19.32
CA ASP A 32 10.15 3.78 20.10
C ASP A 32 10.65 2.39 19.64
N GLY A 33 11.53 2.36 18.62
CA GLY A 33 12.03 1.12 18.02
C GLY A 33 11.11 0.51 16.97
N ALA A 34 9.95 1.11 16.67
CA ALA A 34 9.07 0.64 15.62
C ALA A 34 9.70 0.85 14.23
N LEU A 35 9.68 -0.20 13.40
CA LEU A 35 10.10 -0.10 12.01
C LEU A 35 8.94 0.38 11.14
N TYR A 36 9.20 1.39 10.32
CA TYR A 36 8.25 1.90 9.33
C TYR A 36 8.91 2.01 7.95
N LEU A 37 8.08 1.90 6.91
CA LEU A 37 8.52 2.01 5.53
C LEU A 37 8.12 3.38 4.97
N THR A 38 9.04 4.08 4.32
CA THR A 38 8.80 5.42 3.76
C THR A 38 9.49 5.57 2.41
N PRO A 39 8.96 6.37 1.46
CA PRO A 39 9.67 6.70 0.23
C PRO A 39 11.04 7.33 0.51
N THR A 40 12.03 7.04 -0.33
CA THR A 40 13.32 7.75 -0.24
C THR A 40 13.16 9.20 -0.68
N LYS A 41 14.07 10.10 -0.28
CA LYS A 41 14.05 11.51 -0.71
C LYS A 41 14.11 11.70 -2.23
N ALA A 42 14.71 10.74 -2.95
CA ALA A 42 14.85 10.77 -4.39
C ALA A 42 13.74 9.98 -5.13
N ALA A 43 12.80 9.39 -4.37
CA ALA A 43 11.77 8.55 -4.96
C ALA A 43 10.81 9.37 -5.82
N GLN A 44 10.53 8.89 -7.02
CA GLN A 44 9.61 9.54 -7.94
C GLN A 44 8.20 8.95 -7.78
N PRO A 45 7.15 9.78 -7.65
CA PRO A 45 5.79 9.28 -7.62
C PRO A 45 5.37 8.79 -9.00
N GLY A 46 4.61 7.70 -9.02
CA GLY A 46 3.98 7.13 -10.21
C GLY A 46 2.52 6.84 -9.93
N ILE A 47 1.66 7.22 -10.86
CA ILE A 47 0.23 6.90 -10.82
C ILE A 47 -0.03 5.66 -11.67
N TYR A 48 -0.83 4.73 -11.16
CA TYR A 48 -1.24 3.54 -11.90
C TYR A 48 -2.68 3.11 -11.54
N ASP A 49 -3.29 2.31 -12.41
CA ASP A 49 -4.58 1.67 -12.14
C ASP A 49 -4.35 0.34 -11.41
N PRO A 50 -4.69 0.23 -10.11
CA PRO A 50 -4.55 -1.02 -9.37
C PRO A 50 -5.50 -2.11 -9.87
N LEU A 51 -6.59 -1.74 -10.56
CA LEU A 51 -7.56 -2.69 -11.08
C LEU A 51 -6.99 -3.48 -12.27
N ALA A 52 -5.98 -2.94 -12.95
CA ALA A 52 -5.25 -3.67 -13.99
C ALA A 52 -4.54 -4.92 -13.43
N GLU A 53 -4.12 -4.90 -12.16
CA GLU A 53 -3.33 -5.97 -11.52
C GLU A 53 -3.95 -6.50 -10.22
N TYR A 54 -5.24 -6.25 -9.95
CA TYR A 54 -5.86 -6.50 -8.64
C TYR A 54 -5.67 -7.94 -8.11
N ARG A 55 -5.74 -8.94 -8.99
CA ARG A 55 -5.51 -10.35 -8.60
C ARG A 55 -4.09 -10.55 -8.10
N GLN A 56 -3.11 -9.98 -8.78
CA GLN A 56 -1.71 -10.13 -8.41
C GLN A 56 -1.38 -9.37 -7.12
N ILE A 57 -1.98 -8.20 -6.91
CA ILE A 57 -1.86 -7.45 -5.65
C ILE A 57 -2.30 -8.33 -4.46
N VAL A 58 -3.45 -8.98 -4.58
CA VAL A 58 -3.98 -9.85 -3.52
C VAL A 58 -3.09 -11.07 -3.30
N LEU A 59 -2.62 -11.71 -4.37
CA LEU A 59 -1.74 -12.89 -4.26
C LEU A 59 -0.41 -12.54 -3.60
N ASP A 60 0.23 -11.44 -4.00
CA ASP A 60 1.52 -11.01 -3.44
C ASP A 60 1.38 -10.66 -1.95
N ALA A 61 0.26 -10.06 -1.54
CA ALA A 61 -0.03 -9.78 -0.13
C ALA A 61 -0.25 -11.07 0.69
N ILE A 62 -0.96 -12.05 0.13
CA ILE A 62 -1.15 -13.37 0.76
C ILE A 62 0.19 -14.08 0.93
N ASP A 63 1.06 -14.04 -0.08
CA ASP A 63 2.37 -14.70 -0.03
C ASP A 63 3.26 -14.09 1.07
N ILE A 64 3.25 -12.76 1.25
CA ILE A 64 3.91 -12.11 2.39
C ILE A 64 3.32 -12.60 3.71
N GLY A 65 1.99 -12.69 3.82
CA GLY A 65 1.32 -13.25 5.00
C GLY A 65 1.75 -14.69 5.30
N ARG A 66 1.89 -15.53 4.26
CA ARG A 66 2.39 -16.90 4.39
C ARG A 66 3.85 -16.94 4.83
N MET A 67 4.70 -16.01 4.39
CA MET A 67 6.08 -15.89 4.88
C MET A 67 6.11 -15.61 6.38
N GLY A 68 5.24 -14.71 6.86
CA GLY A 68 5.08 -14.44 8.30
C GLY A 68 4.62 -15.67 9.08
N MET A 69 3.60 -16.39 8.57
CA MET A 69 3.13 -17.63 9.19
C MET A 69 4.21 -18.72 9.23
N ALA A 70 5.04 -18.81 8.20
CA ALA A 70 6.16 -19.74 8.11
C ALA A 70 7.37 -19.31 8.98
N LYS A 71 7.28 -18.17 9.68
CA LYS A 71 8.38 -17.60 10.49
C LYS A 71 9.68 -17.47 9.71
N LYS A 72 9.58 -17.03 8.44
CA LYS A 72 10.76 -16.69 7.66
C LYS A 72 11.56 -15.58 8.35
N PRO A 73 12.87 -15.44 8.08
CA PRO A 73 13.66 -14.35 8.63
C PRO A 73 13.03 -12.99 8.36
N ASP A 74 13.04 -12.11 9.37
CA ASP A 74 12.47 -10.76 9.27
C ASP A 74 13.04 -9.98 8.09
N THR A 75 14.33 -10.17 7.78
CA THR A 75 14.98 -9.53 6.63
C THR A 75 14.38 -9.94 5.28
N GLU A 76 13.94 -11.19 5.14
CA GLU A 76 13.25 -11.67 3.93
C GLU A 76 11.84 -11.07 3.84
N ILE A 77 11.11 -11.06 4.96
CA ILE A 77 9.74 -10.52 5.03
C ILE A 77 9.77 -9.01 4.76
N GLN A 78 10.70 -8.28 5.38
CA GLN A 78 10.93 -6.85 5.16
C GLN A 78 11.29 -6.53 3.70
N THR A 79 12.10 -7.40 3.07
CA THR A 79 12.42 -7.26 1.65
C THR A 79 11.19 -7.42 0.77
N ALA A 80 10.36 -8.43 1.05
CA ALA A 80 9.12 -8.67 0.31
C ALA A 80 8.11 -7.54 0.48
N ILE A 81 7.94 -7.03 1.71
CA ILE A 81 7.08 -5.85 1.99
C ILE A 81 7.58 -4.62 1.23
N ARG A 82 8.90 -4.36 1.21
CA ARG A 82 9.47 -3.24 0.45
C ARG A 82 9.19 -3.38 -1.05
N GLN A 83 9.40 -4.58 -1.61
CA GLN A 83 9.13 -4.85 -3.02
C GLN A 83 7.65 -4.69 -3.36
N PHE A 84 6.77 -5.13 -2.47
CA PHE A 84 5.33 -4.91 -2.57
C PHE A 84 5.01 -3.40 -2.63
N ALA A 85 5.58 -2.59 -1.74
CA ALA A 85 5.38 -1.15 -1.72
C ALA A 85 5.91 -0.45 -2.99
N VAL A 86 7.07 -0.86 -3.52
CA VAL A 86 7.57 -0.34 -4.80
C VAL A 86 6.61 -0.68 -5.94
N LYS A 87 6.08 -1.90 -5.96
CA LYS A 87 5.22 -2.37 -7.04
C LYS A 87 3.81 -1.77 -6.97
N TYR A 88 3.23 -1.65 -5.79
CA TYR A 88 1.81 -1.33 -5.63
C TYR A 88 1.53 -0.06 -4.80
N GLY A 89 2.57 0.55 -4.23
CA GLY A 89 2.41 1.57 -3.20
C GLY A 89 2.12 0.98 -1.83
N LEU A 90 2.12 1.83 -0.82
CA LEU A 90 1.49 1.50 0.45
C LEU A 90 -0.02 1.54 0.20
N PHE A 91 -0.72 0.41 0.39
CA PHE A 91 -2.16 0.25 0.15
C PHE A 91 -2.90 1.57 0.34
N GLY A 92 -3.52 2.07 -0.73
CA GLY A 92 -4.01 3.44 -0.89
C GLY A 92 -4.82 4.01 0.27
N LEU A 93 -4.15 4.35 1.38
CA LEU A 93 -4.59 5.25 2.44
C LEU A 93 -4.56 6.68 1.90
N MET A 94 -5.20 6.88 0.75
CA MET A 94 -5.45 8.16 0.11
C MET A 94 -6.93 8.16 -0.28
N THR A 95 -7.79 8.14 0.72
CA THR A 95 -9.21 8.50 0.57
C THR A 95 -9.39 9.98 0.18
N ALA A 96 -8.31 10.76 0.22
CA ALA A 96 -8.21 12.06 -0.44
C ALA A 96 -6.94 12.06 -1.29
N LEU A 97 -7.05 12.45 -2.57
CA LEU A 97 -5.88 12.77 -3.39
C LEU A 97 -5.11 13.88 -2.67
N PRO A 98 -3.82 13.69 -2.37
CA PRO A 98 -3.03 14.78 -1.85
C PRO A 98 -2.81 15.72 -3.03
N THR A 99 -3.37 16.92 -2.96
CA THR A 99 -3.14 17.95 -3.96
C THR A 99 -1.70 18.47 -3.92
N THR A 100 -0.90 18.02 -2.95
CA THR A 100 0.51 18.37 -2.74
C THR A 100 1.36 17.16 -2.31
N PRO A 101 2.62 17.04 -2.76
CA PRO A 101 3.56 15.97 -2.36
C PRO A 101 3.83 15.89 -0.85
N ASP A 102 3.60 16.98 -0.10
CA ASP A 102 3.91 17.12 1.32
C ASP A 102 2.91 16.42 2.25
N PHE A 103 1.92 15.69 1.71
CA PHE A 103 0.88 15.04 2.50
C PHE A 103 1.40 14.04 3.55
N MET A 104 2.56 13.43 3.30
CA MET A 104 3.20 12.49 4.22
C MET A 104 3.74 13.15 5.50
N GLU A 105 3.78 14.49 5.55
CA GLU A 105 4.21 15.27 6.71
C GLU A 105 3.04 15.72 7.61
N TYR A 106 1.79 15.47 7.21
CA TYR A 106 0.64 15.89 8.00
C TYR A 106 0.41 14.94 9.19
N GLU A 107 0.33 15.53 10.39
CA GLU A 107 0.04 14.84 11.65
C GLU A 107 -1.36 14.16 11.65
N ALA A 108 -2.28 14.65 10.81
CA ALA A 108 -3.61 14.06 10.63
C ALA A 108 -4.14 14.23 9.20
N VAL A 109 -4.76 13.18 8.66
CA VAL A 109 -5.45 13.18 7.38
C VAL A 109 -6.91 13.57 7.59
N TYR A 110 -7.32 14.73 7.08
CA TYR A 110 -8.72 15.15 7.10
C TYR A 110 -9.48 14.44 5.98
N LEU A 111 -10.34 13.49 6.34
CA LEU A 111 -11.39 13.00 5.44
C LEU A 111 -12.42 14.12 5.25
N PRO A 112 -12.77 14.52 4.01
CA PRO A 112 -13.90 15.42 3.82
C PRO A 112 -15.16 14.75 4.39
N LYS A 113 -15.75 15.40 5.39
CA LYS A 113 -17.11 15.08 5.84
C LYS A 113 -18.04 15.35 4.66
N THR A 114 -18.37 14.32 3.87
CA THR A 114 -19.63 14.11 3.13
C THR A 114 -19.34 13.34 1.84
N ILE A 115 -19.67 12.05 1.81
CA ILE A 115 -20.35 11.40 0.68
C ILE A 115 -21.31 10.37 1.29
N LEU A 116 -22.58 10.78 1.47
CA LEU A 116 -23.73 9.89 1.56
C LEU A 116 -24.44 9.93 0.20
#